data_AF-A0A961CZE4-F1
#
_entry.id   AF-A0A961CZE4-F1
#
_cell.length_a   1.000
_cell.length_b   1.000
_cell.length_c   1.000
_cell.angle_alpha   90.00
_cell.angle_beta   90.00
_cell.angle_gamma   90.00
#
_symmetry.space_group_name_H-M   'P 1'
#
loop_
_entity.id
_entity.type
_entity.pdbx_description
1 polymer ?
#
loop_
_entity_poly.entity_id
_entity_poly.type
_entity_poly.pdbx_seq_one_letter_code
_entity_poly.pdbx_strand_id
1 'polypeptide(L)'
;EQIFKNALTGLPIGGGKGGSDFDPKGKSDDEVMRFCQSLTTELYRHLGEYTDVPAGDIGVGAREIGYMFGQYKRITNRYESGAFTGKGLGWGGSRARTEATGYGTVFFTEEMLKAQGDNMDGKTVVVSGSGNVAIYAIEKAHELGATVVACSDSSGFIVDKKGIDLLTLKQIKEVERRRISSYL
;
A
#
# COMPACT_ATOMS: atom_id res chain seq x y z
N GLU A 1 15.49 8.67 -4.01
CA GLU A 1 14.04 8.41 -4.16
C GLU A 1 13.13 9.17 -3.20
N GLN A 2 12.96 8.76 -1.94
CA GLN A 2 11.86 9.30 -1.10
C GLN A 2 11.92 10.82 -0.89
N ILE A 3 13.12 11.40 -0.74
CA ILE A 3 13.33 12.86 -0.61
C ILE A 3 12.72 13.62 -1.79
N PHE A 4 13.09 13.25 -3.02
CA PHE A 4 12.61 13.92 -4.23
C PHE A 4 11.12 13.67 -4.48
N LYS A 5 10.65 12.43 -4.26
CA LYS A 5 9.23 12.11 -4.35
C LYS A 5 8.40 12.99 -3.42
N ASN A 6 8.83 13.12 -2.17
CA ASN A 6 8.12 13.89 -1.17
C ASN A 6 8.15 15.39 -1.48
N ALA A 7 9.30 15.91 -1.91
CA ALA A 7 9.40 17.31 -2.37
C ALA A 7 8.44 17.64 -3.51
N LEU A 8 8.24 16.74 -4.48
CA LEU A 8 7.32 16.93 -5.62
C LEU A 8 5.84 17.02 -5.21
N THR A 9 5.47 16.55 -4.02
CA THR A 9 4.09 16.67 -3.54
C THR A 9 3.72 18.09 -3.11
N GLY A 10 4.71 18.95 -2.86
CA GLY A 10 4.50 20.29 -2.27
C GLY A 10 4.12 20.28 -0.79
N LEU A 11 4.05 19.11 -0.15
CA LEU A 11 3.75 18.95 1.27
C LEU A 11 5.00 19.11 2.14
N PRO A 12 4.86 19.52 3.42
CA PRO A 12 5.99 19.72 4.33
C PRO A 12 6.51 18.39 4.89
N ILE A 13 7.05 17.52 4.04
CA ILE A 13 7.57 16.20 4.42
C ILE A 13 8.98 15.96 3.87
N GLY A 14 9.90 15.59 4.76
CA GLY A 14 11.27 15.15 4.43
C GLY A 14 11.30 13.76 3.81
N GLY A 15 12.42 13.03 3.90
CA GLY A 15 12.52 11.66 3.36
C GLY A 15 13.26 10.70 4.28
N GLY A 16 12.69 9.52 4.48
CA GLY A 16 13.26 8.43 5.27
C GLY A 16 12.77 7.07 4.79
N LYS A 17 13.45 6.01 5.22
CA LYS A 17 13.05 4.62 4.96
C LYS A 17 13.64 3.70 6.03
N GLY A 18 12.97 2.59 6.30
CA GLY A 18 13.44 1.54 7.20
C GLY A 18 12.84 0.20 6.80
N GLY A 19 13.26 -0.85 7.50
CA GLY A 19 12.79 -2.21 7.28
C GLY A 19 13.59 -3.23 8.09
N SER A 20 13.37 -4.50 7.78
CA SER A 20 14.12 -5.65 8.30
C SER A 20 14.11 -6.75 7.24
N ASP A 21 15.10 -7.63 7.28
CA ASP A 21 15.18 -8.87 6.52
C ASP A 21 14.23 -9.98 7.01
N PHE A 22 13.43 -9.70 8.05
CA PHE A 22 12.38 -10.61 8.54
C PHE A 22 11.40 -11.00 7.43
N ASP A 23 11.24 -12.31 7.20
CA ASP A 23 10.24 -12.84 6.27
C ASP A 23 8.91 -13.10 6.99
N PRO A 24 7.86 -12.27 6.75
CA PRO A 24 6.56 -12.45 7.38
C PRO A 24 5.77 -13.64 6.80
N LYS A 25 6.23 -14.27 5.71
CA LYS A 25 5.53 -15.41 5.11
C LYS A 25 5.57 -16.62 6.02
N GLY A 26 4.41 -17.29 6.11
CA GLY A 26 4.23 -18.48 6.95
C GLY A 26 4.27 -18.21 8.45
N LYS A 27 4.35 -16.95 8.89
CA LYS A 27 4.32 -16.58 10.31
C LYS A 27 2.88 -16.39 10.79
N SER A 28 2.61 -16.85 12.01
CA SER A 28 1.37 -16.54 12.72
C SER A 28 1.25 -15.05 13.05
N ASP A 29 0.03 -14.58 13.28
CA ASP A 29 -0.22 -13.19 13.70
C ASP A 29 0.56 -12.84 14.98
N ASP A 30 0.68 -13.78 15.92
CA ASP A 30 1.41 -13.60 17.16
C ASP A 30 2.92 -13.48 16.97
N GLU A 31 3.52 -14.23 16.04
CA GLU A 31 4.94 -14.09 15.70
C GLU A 31 5.22 -12.73 15.06
N VAL A 32 4.35 -12.31 14.13
CA VAL A 32 4.45 -10.98 13.49
C VAL A 32 4.26 -9.87 14.53
N MET A 33 3.31 -10.01 15.45
CA MET A 33 3.08 -9.06 16.53
C MET A 33 4.30 -8.93 17.44
N ARG A 34 4.87 -10.05 17.91
CA ARG A 34 6.09 -10.04 18.74
C ARG A 34 7.27 -9.41 18.00
N PHE A 35 7.42 -9.69 16.71
CA PHE A 35 8.44 -9.06 15.88
C PHE A 35 8.24 -7.53 15.81
N CYS A 36 7.03 -7.06 15.48
CA CYS A 36 6.70 -5.64 15.43
C CYS A 36 6.95 -4.93 16.77
N GLN A 37 6.60 -5.58 17.88
CA GLN A 37 6.84 -5.06 19.22
C GLN A 37 8.33 -4.97 19.55
N SER A 38 9.12 -6.00 19.21
CA SER A 38 10.58 -5.98 19.39
C SER A 38 11.23 -4.87 18.57
N LEU A 39 10.87 -4.76 17.28
CA LEU A 39 11.37 -3.71 16.40
C LEU A 39 11.03 -2.31 16.93
N THR A 40 9.78 -2.09 17.35
CA THR A 40 9.32 -0.80 17.87
C THR A 40 10.00 -0.42 19.19
N THR A 41 10.39 -1.42 20.00
CA THR A 41 11.09 -1.19 21.27
C THR A 41 12.45 -0.51 21.08
N GLU A 42 13.08 -0.67 19.92
CA GLU A 42 14.22 0.17 19.56
C GLU A 42 13.79 1.45 18.85
N LEU A 43 12.96 1.32 17.81
CA LEU A 43 12.63 2.46 16.94
C LEU A 43 11.98 3.64 17.66
N TYR A 44 11.17 3.41 18.71
CA TYR A 44 10.32 4.47 19.30
C TYR A 44 11.09 5.75 19.68
N ARG A 45 12.37 5.65 20.07
CA ARG A 45 13.20 6.78 20.47
C ARG A 45 13.68 7.65 19.30
N HIS A 46 13.45 7.20 18.08
CA HIS A 46 13.78 7.88 16.83
C HIS A 46 12.53 8.35 16.07
N LEU A 47 11.33 8.01 16.54
CA LEU A 47 10.06 8.35 15.92
C LEU A 47 9.40 9.53 16.63
N GLY A 48 8.44 10.14 15.95
CA GLY A 48 7.59 11.20 16.51
C GLY A 48 6.93 12.02 15.43
N GLU A 49 5.83 12.69 15.75
CA GLU A 49 5.01 13.44 14.79
C GLU A 49 5.77 14.57 14.07
N TYR A 50 6.84 15.09 14.68
CA TYR A 50 7.74 16.10 14.10
C TYR A 50 9.18 15.60 13.89
N THR A 51 9.44 14.30 14.09
CA THR A 51 10.78 13.71 14.01
C THR A 51 10.89 12.78 12.80
N ASP A 52 10.17 11.65 12.84
CA ASP A 52 10.12 10.66 11.75
C ASP A 52 8.79 9.89 11.85
N VAL A 53 8.10 9.79 10.71
CA VAL A 53 6.71 9.28 10.61
C VAL A 53 6.68 8.10 9.64
N PRO A 54 6.87 6.85 10.14
CA PRO A 54 6.83 5.66 9.32
C PRO A 54 5.44 5.35 8.73
N ALA A 55 5.46 4.49 7.72
CA ALA A 55 4.29 4.00 7.00
C ALA A 55 4.49 2.52 6.60
N GLY A 56 3.46 1.91 6.02
CA GLY A 56 3.56 0.59 5.42
C GLY A 56 4.38 0.56 4.13
N ASP A 57 4.89 -0.62 3.79
CA ASP A 57 5.58 -0.97 2.54
C ASP A 57 5.43 -2.50 2.29
N ILE A 58 6.25 -3.10 1.44
CA ILE A 58 6.23 -4.55 1.19
C ILE A 58 6.36 -5.31 2.51
N GLY A 59 5.38 -6.17 2.81
CA GLY A 59 5.34 -6.97 4.03
C GLY A 59 4.80 -6.24 5.29
N VAL A 60 4.49 -4.94 5.19
CA VAL A 60 3.99 -4.12 6.31
C VAL A 60 2.70 -3.42 5.90
N GLY A 61 1.57 -3.97 6.30
CA GLY A 61 0.23 -3.41 6.09
C GLY A 61 -0.38 -2.79 7.35
N ALA A 62 -1.69 -2.56 7.33
CA ALA A 62 -2.42 -1.99 8.46
C ALA A 62 -2.31 -2.83 9.74
N ARG A 63 -2.14 -4.17 9.61
CA ARG A 63 -1.93 -5.10 10.72
C ARG A 63 -0.63 -4.78 11.46
N GLU A 64 0.49 -4.74 10.75
CA GLU A 64 1.82 -4.44 11.31
C GLU A 64 1.87 -3.01 11.85
N ILE A 65 1.29 -2.03 11.14
CA ILE A 65 1.18 -0.65 11.64
C ILE A 65 0.38 -0.60 12.94
N GLY A 66 -0.67 -1.40 13.09
CA GLY A 66 -1.44 -1.52 14.33
C GLY A 66 -0.59 -2.05 15.49
N TYR A 67 0.19 -3.11 15.27
CA TYR A 67 1.09 -3.66 16.28
C TYR A 67 2.19 -2.68 16.69
N MET A 68 2.83 -2.02 15.73
CA MET A 68 3.88 -1.03 15.98
C MET A 68 3.31 0.21 16.69
N PHE A 69 2.19 0.76 16.22
CA PHE A 69 1.55 1.90 16.88
C PHE A 69 1.09 1.58 18.31
N GLY A 70 0.56 0.38 18.52
CA GLY A 70 0.18 -0.11 19.85
C GLY A 70 1.38 -0.18 20.81
N GLN A 71 2.51 -0.71 20.35
CA GLN A 71 3.74 -0.77 21.14
C GLN A 71 4.35 0.63 21.38
N TYR A 72 4.37 1.49 20.36
CA TYR A 72 4.82 2.87 20.48
C TYR A 72 4.04 3.60 21.58
N LYS A 73 2.70 3.56 21.50
CA LYS A 73 1.79 4.14 22.50
C LYS A 73 2.07 3.61 23.91
N ARG A 74 2.33 2.31 24.06
CA ARG A 74 2.62 1.67 25.35
C ARG A 74 3.93 2.19 25.96
N ILE A 75 4.99 2.31 25.16
CA ILE A 75 6.32 2.74 25.64
C ILE A 75 6.35 4.24 25.94
N THR A 76 5.73 5.06 25.08
CA THR A 76 5.70 6.52 25.25
C THR A 76 4.64 6.99 26.23
N ASN A 77 3.69 6.12 26.61
CA ASN A 77 2.54 6.40 27.46
C ASN A 77 1.69 7.59 26.94
N ARG A 78 1.56 7.73 25.61
CA ARG A 78 0.85 8.83 24.95
C ARG A 78 0.16 8.36 23.67
N TYR A 79 -1.01 8.92 23.40
CA TYR A 79 -1.72 8.72 22.13
C TYR A 79 -1.28 9.76 21.10
N GLU A 80 -0.10 9.56 20.50
CA GLU A 80 0.46 10.45 19.50
C GLU A 80 0.11 9.97 18.09
N SER A 81 -1.09 10.33 17.62
CA SER A 81 -1.62 9.86 16.33
C SER A 81 -0.69 10.15 15.15
N GLY A 82 0.07 11.25 15.20
CA GLY A 82 0.95 11.70 14.14
C GLY A 82 2.19 10.82 13.93
N ALA A 83 2.53 9.94 14.87
CA ALA A 83 3.76 9.14 14.80
C ALA A 83 3.74 8.05 13.71
N PHE A 84 2.58 7.68 13.16
CA PHE A 84 2.45 6.67 12.10
C PHE A 84 1.36 7.03 11.09
N THR A 85 1.60 6.76 9.81
CA THR A 85 0.53 6.75 8.77
C THR A 85 0.15 5.33 8.36
N GLY A 86 -0.92 5.17 7.59
CA GLY A 86 -1.44 3.83 7.23
C GLY A 86 -2.21 3.14 8.36
N LYS A 87 -2.66 3.91 9.34
CA LYS A 87 -3.49 3.47 10.47
C LYS A 87 -4.91 3.10 10.02
N GLY A 88 -5.60 2.30 10.82
CA GLY A 88 -7.01 1.95 10.61
C GLY A 88 -7.96 3.10 10.96
N LEU A 89 -9.10 3.17 10.27
CA LEU A 89 -10.05 4.29 10.39
C LEU A 89 -10.56 4.51 11.84
N GLY A 90 -10.77 3.43 12.60
CA GLY A 90 -11.23 3.51 13.99
C GLY A 90 -10.19 4.05 14.99
N TRP A 91 -8.95 4.28 14.57
CA TRP A 91 -7.85 4.68 15.45
C TRP A 91 -6.89 5.68 14.78
N GLY A 92 -7.43 6.64 14.03
CA GLY A 92 -6.68 7.78 13.46
C GLY A 92 -6.12 7.55 12.06
N GLY A 93 -6.67 6.58 11.32
CA GLY A 93 -6.44 6.41 9.89
C GLY A 93 -7.18 7.44 9.04
N SER A 94 -6.76 7.58 7.78
CA SER A 94 -7.40 8.47 6.80
C SER A 94 -8.17 7.66 5.77
N ARG A 95 -9.33 8.17 5.35
CA ARG A 95 -10.02 7.66 4.15
C ARG A 95 -9.15 7.89 2.92
N ALA A 96 -9.36 7.10 1.87
CA ALA A 96 -8.58 7.10 0.63
C ALA A 96 -7.10 6.69 0.79
N ARG A 97 -6.59 6.44 2.00
CA ARG A 97 -5.15 6.13 2.21
C ARG A 97 -4.75 4.80 1.60
N THR A 98 -5.66 3.83 1.58
CA THR A 98 -5.47 2.50 1.02
C THR A 98 -5.35 2.59 -0.50
N GLU A 99 -6.23 3.38 -1.10
CA GLU A 99 -6.40 3.59 -2.53
C GLU A 99 -5.34 4.53 -3.13
N ALA A 100 -4.84 5.47 -2.33
CA ALA A 100 -4.11 6.66 -2.78
C ALA A 100 -3.00 6.41 -3.81
N THR A 101 -2.15 5.41 -3.61
CA THR A 101 -1.00 5.18 -4.51
C THR A 101 -1.44 4.61 -5.85
N GLY A 102 -2.39 3.66 -5.85
CA GLY A 102 -2.94 3.10 -7.08
C GLY A 102 -3.72 4.16 -7.85
N TYR A 103 -4.58 4.91 -7.16
CA TYR A 103 -5.37 5.99 -7.73
C TYR A 103 -4.48 7.11 -8.28
N GLY A 104 -3.48 7.55 -7.51
CA GLY A 104 -2.53 8.58 -7.93
C GLY A 104 -1.73 8.19 -9.18
N THR A 105 -1.37 6.91 -9.33
CA THR A 105 -0.69 6.41 -10.53
C THR A 105 -1.57 6.57 -11.76
N VAL A 106 -2.85 6.19 -11.64
CA VAL A 106 -3.80 6.30 -12.76
C VAL A 106 -4.18 7.75 -13.03
N PHE A 107 -4.39 8.58 -12.01
CA PHE A 107 -4.63 10.01 -12.20
C PHE A 107 -3.48 10.69 -12.91
N PHE A 108 -2.23 10.40 -12.54
CA PHE A 108 -1.07 10.96 -13.22
C PHE A 108 -1.00 10.49 -14.68
N THR A 109 -1.30 9.22 -14.95
CA THR A 109 -1.35 8.67 -16.31
C THR A 109 -2.45 9.31 -17.15
N GLU A 110 -3.64 9.51 -16.58
CA GLU A 110 -4.76 10.21 -17.22
C GLU A 110 -4.38 11.65 -17.61
N GLU A 111 -3.72 12.40 -16.72
CA GLU A 111 -3.24 13.75 -17.05
C GLU A 111 -2.15 13.75 -18.14
N MET A 112 -1.27 12.74 -18.15
CA MET A 112 -0.29 12.56 -19.23
C MET A 112 -0.96 12.29 -20.59
N LEU A 113 -2.03 11.48 -20.61
CA LEU A 113 -2.81 11.20 -21.82
C LEU A 113 -3.55 12.45 -22.29
N LYS A 114 -4.17 13.20 -21.38
CA LYS A 114 -4.85 14.47 -21.71
C LYS A 114 -3.92 15.49 -22.33
N ALA A 115 -2.67 15.58 -21.85
CA ALA A 115 -1.66 16.45 -22.44
C ALA A 115 -1.32 16.10 -23.91
N GLN A 116 -1.69 14.90 -24.38
CA GLN A 116 -1.57 14.44 -25.76
C GLN A 116 -2.92 14.39 -26.50
N GLY A 117 -4.00 14.94 -25.91
CA GLY A 117 -5.34 14.91 -26.50
C GLY A 117 -6.02 13.54 -26.43
N ASP A 118 -5.62 12.68 -25.49
CA ASP A 118 -6.12 11.32 -25.29
C ASP A 118 -6.67 11.13 -23.86
N ASN A 119 -7.24 9.96 -23.54
CA ASN A 119 -7.74 9.60 -22.20
C ASN A 119 -7.72 8.07 -21.96
N MET A 120 -8.06 7.66 -20.74
CA MET A 120 -8.11 6.25 -20.33
C MET A 120 -9.31 5.46 -20.89
N ASP A 121 -10.40 6.11 -21.31
CA ASP A 121 -11.61 5.42 -21.75
C ASP A 121 -11.35 4.53 -22.96
N GLY A 122 -11.82 3.28 -22.91
CA GLY A 122 -11.58 2.27 -23.94
C GLY A 122 -10.13 1.77 -24.06
N LYS A 123 -9.18 2.24 -23.25
CA LYS A 123 -7.79 1.76 -23.29
C LYS A 123 -7.67 0.34 -22.77
N THR A 124 -6.83 -0.46 -23.43
CA THR A 124 -6.36 -1.74 -22.88
C THR A 124 -5.10 -1.51 -22.05
N VAL A 125 -5.13 -1.91 -20.78
CA VAL A 125 -4.06 -1.61 -19.81
C VAL A 125 -3.49 -2.91 -19.24
N VAL A 126 -2.20 -2.88 -18.91
CA VAL A 126 -1.53 -3.95 -18.15
C VAL A 126 -1.00 -3.35 -16.86
N VAL A 127 -1.29 -4.00 -15.73
CA VAL A 127 -0.82 -3.55 -14.41
C VAL A 127 0.01 -4.67 -13.78
N SER A 128 1.34 -4.53 -13.77
CA SER A 128 2.19 -5.49 -13.07
C SER A 128 1.99 -5.41 -11.56
N GLY A 129 2.04 -6.56 -10.87
CA GLY A 129 1.79 -6.65 -9.44
C GLY A 129 0.33 -6.97 -9.12
N SER A 130 0.10 -7.42 -7.89
CA SER A 130 -1.22 -7.82 -7.37
C SER A 130 -1.38 -7.47 -5.89
N GLY A 131 -0.57 -6.52 -5.40
CA GLY A 131 -0.66 -5.99 -4.05
C GLY A 131 -1.50 -4.72 -4.01
N ASN A 132 -1.51 -4.04 -2.86
CA ASN A 132 -2.30 -2.83 -2.62
C ASN A 132 -2.26 -1.84 -3.80
N VAL A 133 -1.06 -1.40 -4.22
CA VAL A 133 -0.93 -0.41 -5.31
C VAL A 133 -1.56 -0.89 -6.62
N ALA A 134 -1.33 -2.15 -7.00
CA ALA A 134 -1.84 -2.71 -8.25
C ALA A 134 -3.37 -2.88 -8.23
N ILE A 135 -3.92 -3.41 -7.14
CA ILE A 135 -5.37 -3.59 -6.96
C ILE A 135 -6.10 -2.27 -7.15
N TYR A 136 -5.64 -1.21 -6.49
CA TYR A 136 -6.29 0.10 -6.56
C TYR A 136 -5.99 0.86 -7.86
N ALA A 137 -4.87 0.55 -8.54
CA ALA A 137 -4.65 1.03 -9.90
C ALA A 137 -5.64 0.38 -10.90
N ILE A 138 -5.90 -0.93 -10.76
CA ILE A 138 -6.89 -1.64 -11.56
C ILE A 138 -8.28 -1.06 -11.33
N GLU A 139 -8.66 -0.86 -10.05
CA GLU A 139 -9.93 -0.24 -9.69
C GLU A 139 -10.13 1.13 -10.35
N LYS A 140 -9.15 2.04 -10.21
CA LYS A 140 -9.25 3.37 -10.80
C LYS A 140 -9.25 3.33 -12.32
N ALA A 141 -8.47 2.46 -12.94
CA ALA A 141 -8.44 2.33 -14.40
C ALA A 141 -9.82 1.88 -14.93
N HIS A 142 -10.46 0.90 -14.28
CA HIS A 142 -11.82 0.48 -14.62
C HIS A 142 -12.85 1.58 -14.43
N GLU A 143 -12.79 2.34 -13.33
CA GLU A 143 -13.68 3.49 -13.11
C GLU A 143 -13.57 4.56 -14.20
N LEU A 144 -12.40 4.69 -14.84
CA LEU A 144 -12.16 5.62 -15.95
C LEU A 144 -12.42 5.01 -17.34
N GLY A 145 -13.05 3.83 -17.43
CA GLY A 145 -13.44 3.19 -18.69
C GLY A 145 -12.34 2.33 -19.35
N ALA A 146 -11.17 2.21 -18.73
CA ALA A 146 -10.10 1.33 -19.23
C ALA A 146 -10.35 -0.14 -18.86
N THR A 147 -9.88 -1.04 -19.71
CA THR A 147 -9.89 -2.49 -19.45
C THR A 147 -8.49 -2.97 -19.12
N VAL A 148 -8.22 -3.23 -17.84
CA VAL A 148 -7.00 -3.93 -17.44
C VAL A 148 -7.10 -5.40 -17.79
N VAL A 149 -6.20 -5.92 -18.63
CA VAL A 149 -6.27 -7.30 -19.13
C VAL A 149 -5.26 -8.24 -18.51
N ALA A 150 -4.30 -7.74 -17.74
CA ALA A 150 -3.28 -8.57 -17.12
C ALA A 150 -2.74 -7.96 -15.82
N CYS A 151 -2.45 -8.83 -14.86
CA CYS A 151 -1.70 -8.50 -13.66
C CYS A 151 -0.81 -9.66 -13.20
N SER A 152 0.09 -9.42 -12.25
CA SER A 152 1.16 -10.38 -11.90
C SER A 152 1.49 -10.45 -10.42
N ASP A 153 2.14 -11.52 -10.00
CA ASP A 153 2.89 -11.55 -8.75
C ASP A 153 4.26 -12.20 -8.99
N SER A 154 5.04 -12.45 -7.93
CA SER A 154 6.37 -13.04 -8.09
C SER A 154 6.39 -14.47 -8.64
N SER A 155 5.24 -15.14 -8.75
CA SER A 155 5.13 -16.49 -9.31
C SER A 155 4.72 -16.50 -10.79
N GLY A 156 4.23 -15.39 -11.35
CA GLY A 156 3.80 -15.32 -12.74
C GLY A 156 2.79 -14.22 -13.00
N PHE A 157 2.07 -14.31 -14.11
CA PHE A 157 1.04 -13.36 -14.51
C PHE A 157 -0.22 -14.08 -14.98
N ILE A 158 -1.34 -13.36 -14.95
CA ILE A 158 -2.62 -13.78 -15.51
C ILE A 158 -3.01 -12.85 -16.65
N VAL A 159 -3.77 -13.37 -17.60
CA VAL A 159 -4.34 -12.59 -18.71
C VAL A 159 -5.82 -12.92 -18.81
N ASP A 160 -6.66 -11.90 -18.64
CA ASP A 160 -8.09 -11.97 -18.92
C ASP A 160 -8.43 -10.92 -19.98
N LYS A 161 -8.70 -11.38 -21.21
CA LYS A 161 -9.01 -10.49 -22.34
C LYS A 161 -10.31 -9.71 -22.14
N LYS A 162 -11.19 -10.14 -21.22
CA LYS A 162 -12.44 -9.44 -20.91
C LYS A 162 -12.27 -8.38 -19.81
N GLY A 163 -11.10 -8.33 -19.18
CA GLY A 163 -10.81 -7.47 -18.04
C GLY A 163 -10.66 -8.27 -16.75
N ILE A 164 -9.73 -7.86 -15.89
CA ILE A 164 -9.51 -8.47 -14.58
C ILE A 164 -10.72 -8.22 -13.68
N ASP A 165 -11.33 -9.27 -13.14
CA ASP A 165 -12.36 -9.16 -12.11
C ASP A 165 -11.73 -8.73 -10.77
N LEU A 166 -11.97 -7.47 -10.43
CA LEU A 166 -11.45 -6.83 -9.24
C LEU A 166 -11.94 -7.50 -7.95
N LEU A 167 -13.18 -7.98 -7.89
CA LEU A 167 -13.73 -8.60 -6.68
C LEU A 167 -13.01 -9.91 -6.38
N THR A 168 -12.85 -10.75 -7.40
CA THR A 168 -12.09 -12.00 -7.30
C THR A 168 -10.64 -11.72 -6.92
N LEU A 169 -10.00 -10.71 -7.53
CA LEU A 169 -8.63 -10.35 -7.20
C LEU A 169 -8.47 -9.91 -5.73
N LYS A 170 -9.36 -9.05 -5.23
CA LYS A 170 -9.36 -8.59 -3.82
C LYS A 170 -9.58 -9.76 -2.86
N GLN A 171 -10.52 -10.65 -3.15
CA GLN A 171 -10.76 -11.85 -2.34
C GLN A 171 -9.49 -12.72 -2.23
N ILE A 172 -8.85 -13.02 -3.36
CA ILE A 172 -7.63 -13.84 -3.40
C ILE A 172 -6.48 -13.18 -2.63
N LYS A 173 -6.30 -11.86 -2.77
CA LYS A 173 -5.09 -11.17 -2.30
C LYS A 173 -5.21 -10.55 -0.91
N GLU A 174 -6.37 -10.02 -0.56
CA GLU A 174 -6.58 -9.31 0.72
C GLU A 174 -7.13 -10.26 1.79
N VAL A 175 -8.00 -11.20 1.42
CA VAL A 175 -8.66 -12.13 2.35
C VAL A 175 -7.92 -13.46 2.42
N GLU A 176 -7.79 -14.18 1.30
CA GLU A 176 -7.22 -15.54 1.29
C GLU A 176 -5.69 -15.55 1.28
N ARG A 177 -5.07 -14.43 0.89
CA ARG A 177 -3.60 -14.27 0.77
C ARG A 177 -2.94 -15.34 -0.10
N ARG A 178 -3.59 -15.69 -1.21
CA ARG A 178 -3.14 -16.73 -2.15
C ARG A 178 -2.34 -16.18 -3.33
N ARG A 179 -1.76 -17.11 -4.10
CA ARG A 179 -1.02 -16.81 -5.34
C ARG A 179 -1.98 -16.35 -6.44
N ILE A 180 -1.46 -15.54 -7.37
CA ILE A 180 -2.26 -15.00 -8.47
C ILE A 180 -2.78 -16.09 -9.41
N SER A 181 -2.10 -17.25 -9.45
CA SER A 181 -2.55 -18.44 -10.18
C SER A 181 -3.92 -18.97 -9.71
N SER A 182 -4.39 -18.60 -8.51
CA SER A 182 -5.74 -18.97 -8.03
C SER A 182 -6.87 -18.19 -8.69
N TYR A 183 -6.56 -17.20 -9.53
CA TYR A 183 -7.54 -16.46 -10.33
C TYR A 183 -8.03 -17.26 -11.55
N LEU A 184 -7.25 -18.23 -12.01
CA LEU A 184 -7.53 -19.06 -13.19
C LEU A 184 -8.51 -20.20 -12.90
#